data_AF-A0A4Z0PUR9-F1
#
_entry.id   AF-A0A4Z0PUR9-F1
#
_cell.length_a   1.000
_cell.length_b   1.000
_cell.length_c   1.000
_cell.angle_alpha   90.00
_cell.angle_beta   90.00
_cell.angle_gamma   90.00
#
_symmetry.space_group_name_H-M   'P 1'
#
loop_
_entity.id
_entity.type
_entity.pdbx_description
1 polymer ?
#
loop_
_entity_poly.entity_id
_entity_poly.type
_entity_poly.pdbx_seq_one_letter_code
_entity_poly.pdbx_strand_id
1 'polypeptide(L)'
;MQWEAITLEALYDKILAAEEQMQGELWRFWQLIQIFPEKWQQTPYGKHGGGFWVVAVVGKNIIWYNDIEEGFNLSSYEQYGSFRDYWCNQDELAEPVQALLTEIKMGGGGFGQAGPPQNMYA
;
A
#
# COMPACT_ATOMS: atom_id res chain seq x y z
N MET A 1 11.06 7.83 -19.78
CA MET A 1 12.15 7.18 -19.03
C MET A 1 11.84 5.70 -18.90
N GLN A 2 12.84 4.84 -18.73
CA GLN A 2 12.57 3.48 -18.25
C GLN A 2 12.26 3.58 -16.75
N TRP A 3 11.15 2.97 -16.32
CA TRP A 3 10.81 2.85 -14.91
C TRP A 3 11.83 1.96 -14.20
N GLU A 4 12.22 2.35 -12.98
CA GLU A 4 13.06 1.56 -12.09
C GLU A 4 12.32 1.36 -10.76
N ALA A 5 12.42 0.16 -10.19
CA ALA A 5 11.78 -0.15 -8.94
C ALA A 5 12.37 0.69 -7.79
N ILE A 6 11.51 1.14 -6.86
CA ILE A 6 11.98 1.90 -5.70
C ILE A 6 12.90 1.03 -4.83
N THR A 7 13.99 1.63 -4.34
CA THR A 7 14.89 0.95 -3.40
C THR A 7 14.26 0.89 -2.00
N LEU A 8 14.79 0.01 -1.15
CA LEU A 8 14.32 -0.10 0.23
C LEU A 8 14.59 1.19 1.01
N GLU A 9 15.73 1.84 0.78
CA GLU A 9 16.12 3.09 1.41
C GLU A 9 15.15 4.23 1.04
N ALA A 10 14.85 4.39 -0.25
CA ALA A 10 13.91 5.42 -0.71
C ALA A 10 12.47 5.15 -0.23
N LEU A 11 12.08 3.89 -0.06
CA LEU A 11 10.81 3.52 0.57
C LEU A 11 10.81 3.92 2.05
N TYR A 12 11.90 3.70 2.77
CA TYR A 12 12.02 4.11 4.17
C TYR A 12 11.94 5.63 4.33
N ASP A 13 12.53 6.41 3.43
CA ASP A 13 12.38 7.88 3.46
C ASP A 13 10.89 8.30 3.39
N LYS A 14 10.09 7.62 2.55
CA LYS A 14 8.64 7.85 2.46
C LYS A 14 7.90 7.41 3.72
N ILE A 15 8.28 6.28 4.32
CA ILE A 15 7.69 5.81 5.59
C ILE A 15 7.98 6.83 6.69
N LEU A 16 9.24 7.24 6.87
CA LEU A 16 9.65 8.19 7.91
C LEU A 16 8.92 9.53 7.77
N ALA A 17 8.82 10.06 6.55
CA ALA A 17 8.08 11.30 6.29
C ALA A 17 6.60 11.21 6.73
N ALA A 18 5.96 10.06 6.54
CA ALA A 18 4.59 9.85 7.00
C ALA A 18 4.51 9.63 8.52
N GLU A 19 5.47 8.91 9.11
CA GLU A 19 5.54 8.70 10.56
C GLU A 19 5.63 10.02 11.34
N GLU A 20 6.35 11.02 10.81
CA GLU A 20 6.43 12.37 11.41
C GLU A 20 5.07 13.08 11.50
N GLN A 21 4.15 12.76 10.59
CA GLN A 21 2.81 13.35 10.56
C GLN A 21 1.79 12.57 11.37
N MET A 22 2.02 11.27 11.63
CA MET A 22 1.10 10.44 12.40
C MET A 22 1.21 10.74 13.90
N GLN A 23 0.06 10.96 14.55
CA GLN A 23 0.01 11.25 15.98
C GLN A 23 -1.11 10.47 16.67
N GLY A 24 -1.00 10.37 18.00
CA GLY A 24 -2.04 9.81 18.85
C GLY A 24 -2.41 8.39 18.47
N GLU A 25 -3.68 8.17 18.16
CA GLU A 25 -4.21 6.84 17.85
C GLU A 25 -3.72 6.30 16.52
N LEU A 26 -3.59 7.15 15.50
CA LEU A 26 -3.12 6.74 14.19
C LEU A 26 -1.68 6.22 14.28
N TRP A 27 -0.82 6.92 15.03
CA TRP A 27 0.55 6.47 15.31
C TRP A 27 0.59 5.11 16.03
N ARG A 28 -0.17 4.96 17.12
CA ARG A 28 -0.23 3.69 17.86
C ARG A 28 -0.74 2.54 17.00
N PHE A 29 -1.68 2.82 16.11
CA PHE A 29 -2.20 1.82 15.19
C PHE A 29 -1.13 1.41 14.17
N TRP A 30 -0.45 2.38 13.54
CA TRP A 30 0.67 2.14 12.64
C TRP A 30 1.76 1.26 13.28
N GLN A 31 2.18 1.60 14.51
CA GLN A 31 3.17 0.83 15.26
C GLN A 31 2.80 -0.65 15.49
N LEU A 32 1.51 -0.99 15.47
CA LEU A 32 1.02 -2.35 15.66
C LEU A 32 0.95 -3.16 14.36
N ILE A 33 0.74 -2.50 13.22
CA ILE A 33 0.46 -3.17 11.94
C ILE A 33 1.64 -3.19 10.99
N GLN A 34 2.61 -2.30 11.19
CA GLN A 34 3.77 -2.21 10.33
C GLN A 34 4.61 -3.49 10.40
N ILE A 35 5.19 -3.84 9.26
CA ILE A 35 6.17 -4.91 9.13
C ILE A 35 7.44 -4.34 8.53
N PHE A 36 8.55 -5.08 8.63
CA PHE A 36 9.69 -4.79 7.76
C PHE A 36 9.22 -4.91 6.30
N PRO A 37 9.55 -3.95 5.40
CA PRO A 37 9.04 -4.01 4.04
C PRO A 37 9.38 -5.33 3.34
N GLU A 38 8.37 -5.96 2.76
CA GLU A 38 8.49 -7.24 2.05
C GLU A 38 8.02 -7.10 0.61
N LYS A 39 8.73 -7.71 -0.34
CA LYS A 39 8.25 -7.79 -1.72
C LYS A 39 7.18 -8.88 -1.85
N TRP A 40 5.97 -8.50 -2.21
CA TRP A 40 4.87 -9.42 -2.47
C TRP A 40 4.51 -9.41 -3.96
N GLN A 41 4.12 -10.59 -4.47
CA GLN A 41 3.75 -10.74 -5.87
C GLN A 41 2.32 -10.23 -6.10
N GLN A 42 2.19 -9.24 -6.98
CA GLN A 42 0.91 -8.82 -7.53
C GLN A 42 0.76 -9.48 -8.90
N THR A 43 -0.39 -10.12 -9.13
CA THR A 43 -0.72 -10.69 -10.43
C THR A 43 -1.89 -9.89 -11.02
N PRO A 44 -1.78 -9.39 -12.27
CA PRO A 44 -0.75 -9.71 -13.28
C PRO A 44 0.46 -8.76 -13.35
N TYR A 45 0.49 -7.66 -12.60
CA TYR A 45 1.46 -6.57 -12.71
C TYR A 45 2.48 -6.65 -11.57
N GLY A 46 3.79 -6.69 -11.87
CA GLY A 46 4.83 -6.71 -10.81
C GLY A 46 5.96 -7.72 -11.01
N LYS A 47 5.87 -8.59 -12.04
CA LYS A 47 6.93 -9.58 -12.33
C LYS A 47 8.30 -8.95 -12.64
N HIS A 48 8.32 -7.78 -13.27
CA HIS A 48 9.57 -7.11 -13.67
C HIS A 48 10.33 -6.47 -12.49
N GLY A 49 9.62 -6.04 -11.43
CA GLY A 49 10.20 -5.42 -10.23
C GLY A 49 10.37 -6.37 -9.04
N GLY A 50 10.12 -7.66 -9.22
CA GLY A 50 10.09 -8.63 -8.12
C GLY A 50 8.89 -8.49 -7.18
N GLY A 51 7.84 -7.77 -7.60
CA GLY A 51 6.64 -7.47 -6.80
C GLY A 51 6.60 -6.03 -6.28
N PHE A 52 5.58 -5.74 -5.48
CA PHE A 52 5.44 -4.45 -4.79
C PHE A 52 5.83 -4.58 -3.32
N TRP A 53 6.23 -3.47 -2.71
CA TRP A 53 6.59 -3.45 -1.29
C TRP A 53 5.35 -3.40 -0.42
N VAL A 54 5.14 -4.40 0.42
CA VAL A 54 4.15 -4.42 1.49
C VAL A 54 4.81 -3.93 2.77
N VAL A 55 4.18 -2.97 3.45
CA VAL A 55 4.74 -2.30 4.64
C VAL A 55 3.89 -2.50 5.89
N ALA A 56 2.66 -3.01 5.75
CA ALA A 56 1.83 -3.40 6.88
C ALA A 56 0.88 -4.55 6.54
N VAL A 57 0.56 -5.36 7.56
CA VAL A 57 -0.39 -6.48 7.47
C VAL A 57 -1.27 -6.48 8.72
N VAL A 58 -2.59 -6.49 8.55
CA VAL A 58 -3.53 -6.66 9.66
C VAL A 58 -4.77 -7.41 9.21
N GLY A 59 -5.06 -8.53 9.89
CA GLY A 59 -6.11 -9.45 9.47
C GLY A 59 -5.89 -9.91 8.03
N LYS A 60 -6.83 -9.58 7.14
CA LYS A 60 -6.80 -9.90 5.70
C LYS A 60 -6.43 -8.71 4.81
N ASN A 61 -5.93 -7.62 5.39
CA ASN A 61 -5.58 -6.40 4.68
C ASN A 61 -4.07 -6.17 4.69
N ILE A 62 -3.59 -5.53 3.63
CA ILE A 62 -2.21 -5.07 3.46
C ILE A 62 -2.18 -3.60 3.06
N ILE A 63 -1.12 -2.91 3.48
CA ILE A 63 -0.73 -1.61 2.91
C ILE A 63 0.54 -1.82 2.09
N TRP A 64 0.52 -1.36 0.84
CA TRP A 64 1.59 -1.59 -0.12
C TRP A 64 1.91 -0.33 -0.93
N TYR A 65 3.15 -0.23 -1.40
CA TYR A 65 3.61 0.88 -2.23
C TYR A 65 3.66 0.47 -3.70
N ASN A 66 2.96 1.23 -4.54
CA ASN A 66 3.03 1.11 -5.98
C ASN A 66 4.10 2.06 -6.50
N ASP A 67 5.27 1.53 -6.84
CA ASP A 67 6.41 2.30 -7.36
C ASP A 67 6.29 2.68 -8.83
N ILE A 68 5.26 2.20 -9.55
CA ILE A 68 4.94 2.65 -10.90
C ILE A 68 4.09 3.93 -10.85
N GLU A 69 3.13 3.97 -9.93
CA GLU A 69 2.16 5.07 -9.76
C GLU A 69 2.58 6.05 -8.66
N GLU A 70 3.63 5.69 -7.91
CA GLU A 70 4.28 6.44 -6.84
C GLU A 70 3.45 6.68 -5.56
N GLY A 71 2.49 5.81 -5.21
CA GLY A 71 1.66 5.96 -4.00
C GLY A 71 1.39 4.71 -3.18
N PHE A 72 0.91 4.91 -1.95
CA PHE A 72 0.49 3.84 -1.04
C PHE A 72 -0.97 3.44 -1.27
N ASN A 73 -1.25 2.15 -1.08
CA ASN A 73 -2.54 1.54 -1.37
C ASN A 73 -2.95 0.54 -0.29
N LEU A 74 -4.26 0.44 -0.05
CA LEU A 74 -4.87 -0.55 0.83
C LEU A 74 -5.52 -1.64 -0.03
N SER A 75 -5.28 -2.91 0.29
CA SER A 75 -5.85 -4.04 -0.44
C SER A 75 -6.07 -5.23 0.46
N SER A 76 -6.94 -6.14 0.01
CA SER A 76 -7.11 -7.43 0.67
C SER A 76 -6.11 -8.45 0.11
N TYR A 77 -5.80 -9.48 0.88
CA TYR A 77 -5.01 -10.62 0.42
C TYR A 77 -5.60 -11.95 0.88
N GLU A 78 -5.41 -12.98 0.07
CA GLU A 78 -5.86 -14.35 0.38
C GLU A 78 -4.71 -15.25 0.85
N GLN A 79 -3.50 -15.01 0.35
CA GLN A 79 -2.30 -15.79 0.63
C GLN A 79 -1.13 -14.86 0.89
N TYR A 80 -0.46 -15.05 2.05
CA TYR A 80 0.71 -14.28 2.42
C TYR A 80 1.77 -14.29 1.30
N GLY A 81 2.31 -13.12 0.98
CA GLY A 81 3.26 -12.95 -0.13
C GLY A 81 2.62 -12.68 -1.49
N SER A 82 1.29 -12.63 -1.60
CA SER A 82 0.60 -12.36 -2.87
C SER A 82 -0.74 -11.66 -2.73
N PHE A 83 -1.09 -10.83 -3.72
CA PHE A 83 -2.40 -10.16 -3.80
C PHE A 83 -2.79 -9.86 -5.26
N ARG A 84 -4.05 -9.49 -5.49
CA ARG A 84 -4.62 -9.33 -6.86
C ARG A 84 -5.01 -7.90 -7.21
N ASP A 85 -5.24 -7.07 -6.22
CA ASP A 85 -5.67 -5.70 -6.44
C ASP A 85 -4.51 -4.88 -7.04
N TYR A 86 -4.82 -3.97 -7.95
CA TYR A 86 -3.86 -3.00 -8.49
C TYR A 86 -4.53 -1.63 -8.48
N TRP A 87 -3.89 -0.70 -7.79
CA TRP A 87 -4.42 0.65 -7.58
C TRP A 87 -3.36 1.68 -7.94
N CYS A 88 -3.83 2.78 -8.51
CA CYS A 88 -3.05 3.93 -8.97
C CYS A 88 -3.21 5.13 -8.06
N ASN A 89 -3.56 4.91 -6.78
CA ASN A 89 -3.60 6.02 -5.84
C ASN A 89 -2.19 6.59 -5.67
N GLN A 90 -2.12 7.92 -5.53
CA GLN A 90 -0.91 8.68 -5.27
C GLN A 90 -0.88 9.15 -3.81
N ASP A 91 -1.49 8.36 -2.92
CA ASP A 91 -1.67 8.71 -1.51
C ASP A 91 -0.35 8.56 -0.74
N GLU A 92 -0.14 9.41 0.28
CA GLU A 92 0.90 9.18 1.28
C GLU A 92 0.49 7.99 2.18
N LEU A 93 1.39 7.54 3.07
CA LEU A 93 1.14 6.35 3.89
C LEU A 93 0.07 6.58 4.96
N ALA A 94 -0.13 7.81 5.42
CA ALA A 94 -1.07 8.10 6.51
C ALA A 94 -2.53 7.83 6.12
N GLU A 95 -2.86 8.01 4.84
CA GLU A 95 -4.19 7.88 4.26
C GLU A 95 -4.69 6.43 4.29
N PRO A 96 -3.99 5.42 3.74
CA PRO A 96 -4.41 4.02 3.86
C PRO A 96 -4.37 3.52 5.31
N VAL A 97 -3.47 4.02 6.16
CA VAL A 97 -3.47 3.68 7.61
C VAL A 97 -4.74 4.23 8.28
N GLN A 98 -5.11 5.47 8.00
CA GLN A 98 -6.30 6.12 8.55
C GLN A 98 -7.58 5.45 8.03
N ALA A 99 -7.61 5.06 6.76
CA ALA A 99 -8.70 4.32 6.17
C ALA A 99 -8.91 2.98 6.87
N LEU A 100 -7.83 2.21 7.05
CA LEU A 100 -7.89 0.91 7.72
C LEU A 100 -8.29 1.02 9.20
N LEU A 101 -7.80 2.04 9.91
CA LEU A 101 -8.25 2.33 11.28
C LEU A 101 -9.76 2.64 11.32
N THR A 102 -10.26 3.39 10.32
CA THR A 102 -11.67 3.73 10.20
C THR A 102 -12.52 2.49 9.94
N GLU A 103 -12.07 1.59 9.06
CA GLU A 103 -12.75 0.33 8.78
C GLU A 103 -12.87 -0.54 10.04
N ILE A 104 -11.81 -0.64 10.85
CA ILE A 104 -11.81 -1.38 12.11
C ILE A 104 -12.82 -0.81 13.11
N LYS A 105 -12.94 0.52 13.17
CA LYS A 105 -13.85 1.20 14.10
C LYS A 105 -15.31 1.14 13.68
N MET A 106 -15.57 1.23 12.38
CA MET A 106 -16.92 1.45 11.83
C MET A 106 -17.52 0.19 11.21
N GLY A 107 -16.74 -0.89 11.03
CA GLY A 107 -17.19 -2.13 10.41
C GLY A 107 -17.14 -2.13 8.87
N GLY A 108 -16.37 -1.22 8.26
CA GLY A 108 -16.07 -1.19 6.82
C GLY A 108 -16.59 0.04 6.06
N GLY A 109 -15.97 0.27 4.89
CA GLY A 109 -16.35 1.29 3.90
C GLY A 109 -15.50 2.57 3.96
N GLY A 110 -15.00 3.01 2.80
CA GLY A 110 -14.58 4.41 2.62
C GLY A 110 -13.16 4.69 2.12
N PHE A 111 -12.39 3.71 1.63
CA PHE A 111 -11.16 4.02 0.89
C PHE A 111 -11.43 4.15 -0.61
N GLY A 112 -11.18 5.33 -1.17
CA GLY A 112 -11.25 5.55 -2.61
C GLY A 112 -10.13 4.77 -3.32
N GLN A 113 -10.45 4.09 -4.41
CA GLN A 113 -9.48 3.29 -5.17
C GLN A 113 -9.53 3.69 -6.64
N ALA A 114 -8.38 4.04 -7.22
CA ALA A 114 -8.23 4.30 -8.64
C ALA A 114 -7.68 3.04 -9.32
N GLY A 115 -8.51 2.34 -10.11
CA GLY A 115 -8.08 1.15 -10.85
C GLY A 115 -7.09 1.46 -11.99
N PRO A 116 -6.52 0.43 -12.63
CA PRO A 116 -5.62 0.61 -13.76
C PRO A 116 -6.30 1.32 -14.95
N PRO A 117 -5.53 1.97 -15.84
CA PRO A 117 -6.06 2.58 -17.05
C PRO A 117 -6.88 1.59 -17.90
N GLN A 118 -8.09 1.99 -18.29
CA GLN A 118 -8.95 1.18 -19.16
C GLN A 118 -8.70 1.56 -20.62
N ASN A 119 -8.50 0.56 -21.48
CA ASN A 119 -8.43 0.79 -22.91
C ASN A 119 -9.82 1.17 -23.44
N MET A 120 -10.01 2.44 -23.82
CA MET A 120 -11.32 2.94 -24.28
C MET A 120 -11.66 2.56 -25.74
N TYR A 121 -10.82 1.78 -26.42
CA TYR A 121 -10.97 1.43 -27.83
C TYR A 121 -11.11 -0.09 -28.11
N ALA A 122 -11.69 -0.84 -27.18
CA ALA A 122 -12.03 -2.25 -27.38
C ALA A 122 -13.31 -2.43 -28.23
#